data_AF-A0A098YCF6-F1
#
_entry.id   AF-A0A098YCF6-F1
#
_cell.length_a   1.000
_cell.length_b   1.000
_cell.length_c   1.000
_cell.angle_alpha   90.00
_cell.angle_beta   90.00
_cell.angle_gamma   90.00
#
_symmetry.space_group_name_H-M   'P 1'
#
loop_
_entity.id
_entity.type
_entity.pdbx_description
1 polymer ?
#
loop_
_entity_poly.entity_id
_entity_poly.type
_entity_poly.pdbx_seq_one_letter_code
_entity_poly.pdbx_strand_id
1 'polypeptide(L)'
;MRQSRRCSRSGCAQPAAATLTYVYAESTAVVGPLATYSEPHSYDLCEFHAERLTVPRGWEVVRHEIDADDAGPTGDDLLALADAVREAARPEPPRDPADDGSGTRRGHLRVLPNLP
;
A
#
# COMPACT_ATOMS: atom_id res chain seq x y z
N MET A 1 -12.39 11.42 -23.63
CA MET A 1 -12.32 9.95 -23.79
C MET A 1 -10.88 9.53 -23.59
N ARG A 2 -10.54 8.83 -22.50
CA ARG A 2 -9.19 8.27 -22.34
C ARG A 2 -9.07 7.13 -23.35
N GLN A 3 -8.18 7.27 -24.33
CA GLN A 3 -7.92 6.22 -25.30
C GLN A 3 -7.27 5.05 -24.55
N SER A 4 -7.96 3.91 -24.49
CA SER A 4 -7.46 2.70 -23.84
C SER A 4 -6.17 2.27 -24.52
N ARG A 5 -5.15 1.96 -23.72
CA ARG A 5 -3.87 1.45 -24.22
C ARG A 5 -4.12 0.15 -24.97
N ARG A 6 -3.39 -0.07 -26.06
CA ARG A 6 -3.54 -1.24 -26.93
C ARG A 6 -2.39 -2.19 -26.69
N CYS A 7 -2.62 -3.47 -26.99
CA CYS A 7 -1.57 -4.47 -26.92
C CYS A 7 -0.37 -4.10 -27.82
N SER A 8 0.85 -4.19 -27.29
CA SER A 8 2.11 -3.92 -27.98
C SER A 8 2.48 -4.99 -29.01
N ARG A 9 1.79 -6.14 -29.03
CA ARG A 9 2.04 -7.20 -30.01
C ARG A 9 1.65 -6.74 -31.41
N SER A 10 2.56 -6.86 -32.36
CA SER A 10 2.35 -6.48 -33.76
C SER A 10 1.09 -7.13 -34.34
N GLY A 11 0.19 -6.30 -34.88
CA GLY A 11 -1.08 -6.76 -35.46
C GLY A 11 -2.20 -7.00 -34.45
N CYS A 12 -1.96 -6.84 -33.14
CA CYS A 12 -2.99 -6.92 -32.13
C CYS A 12 -3.64 -5.55 -31.89
N ALA A 13 -4.95 -5.48 -32.05
CA ALA A 13 -5.74 -4.26 -31.84
C ALA A 13 -6.48 -4.24 -30.48
N GLN A 14 -6.36 -5.32 -29.70
CA GLN A 14 -7.10 -5.55 -28.46
C GLN A 14 -6.68 -4.56 -27.37
N PRO A 15 -7.61 -4.21 -26.44
CA PRO A 15 -7.27 -3.41 -25.28
C PRO A 15 -6.24 -4.14 -24.42
N ALA A 16 -5.29 -3.39 -23.87
CA ALA A 16 -4.34 -3.92 -22.92
C ALA A 16 -5.03 -4.21 -21.57
N ALA A 17 -4.59 -5.29 -20.91
CA ALA A 17 -5.08 -5.74 -19.61
C ALA A 17 -3.92 -6.00 -18.62
N ALA A 18 -2.69 -6.19 -19.12
CA ALA A 18 -1.51 -6.44 -18.33
C ALA A 18 -0.32 -5.61 -18.84
N THR A 19 0.68 -5.42 -17.98
CA THR A 19 1.95 -4.81 -18.34
C THR A 19 3.08 -5.81 -18.08
N LEU A 20 3.95 -5.99 -19.08
CA LEU A 20 5.12 -6.86 -19.09
C LEU A 20 6.40 -6.03 -18.99
N THR A 21 7.27 -6.40 -18.07
CA THR A 21 8.60 -5.80 -17.90
C THR A 21 9.68 -6.89 -17.92
N TYR A 22 10.77 -6.65 -18.64
CA TYR A 22 11.94 -7.54 -18.66
C TYR A 22 13.04 -6.99 -17.76
N VAL A 23 13.41 -7.76 -16.74
CA VAL A 23 14.53 -7.48 -15.84
C VAL A 23 15.73 -8.33 -16.30
N TYR A 24 16.47 -7.79 -17.25
CA TYR A 24 17.56 -8.52 -17.92
C TYR A 24 18.67 -8.99 -16.97
N ALA A 25 19.00 -8.20 -15.95
CA ALA A 25 20.06 -8.54 -14.98
C ALA A 25 19.75 -9.84 -14.21
N GLU A 26 18.47 -10.12 -14.00
CA GLU A 26 17.97 -11.29 -13.27
C GLU A 26 17.48 -12.39 -14.22
N SER A 27 17.45 -12.13 -15.54
CA SER A 27 16.78 -12.98 -16.52
C SER A 27 15.32 -13.25 -16.15
N THR A 28 14.60 -12.20 -15.75
CA THR A 28 13.22 -12.32 -15.26
C THR A 28 12.26 -11.51 -16.12
N ALA A 29 11.09 -12.08 -16.42
CA ALA A 29 9.98 -11.38 -17.04
C ALA A 29 8.84 -11.27 -16.04
N VAL A 30 8.45 -10.04 -15.70
CA VAL A 30 7.38 -9.76 -14.75
C VAL A 30 6.14 -9.36 -15.55
N VAL A 31 5.05 -10.11 -15.39
CA VAL A 31 3.74 -9.78 -15.92
C VAL A 31 2.87 -9.36 -14.75
N GLY A 32 2.47 -8.10 -14.75
CA GLY A 32 1.58 -7.54 -13.73
C GLY A 32 0.30 -6.94 -14.33
N PRO A 33 -0.56 -6.42 -13.47
CA PRO A 33 -1.73 -5.64 -13.86
C PRO A 33 -1.36 -4.50 -14.79
N LEU A 34 -2.32 -4.06 -15.62
CA LEU A 34 -2.11 -2.89 -16.48
C LEU A 34 -1.68 -1.69 -15.64
N ALA A 35 -0.48 -1.17 -15.90
CA ALA A 35 0.06 -0.03 -15.16
C ALA A 35 -0.90 1.18 -15.20
N THR A 36 -0.86 2.05 -14.18
CA THR A 36 -1.72 3.26 -14.19
C THR A 36 -1.29 4.24 -15.28
N TYR A 37 0.00 4.24 -15.61
CA TYR A 37 0.63 5.09 -16.62
C TYR A 37 1.49 4.26 -17.57
N SER A 38 1.76 4.80 -18.76
CA SER A 38 2.66 4.15 -19.71
C SER A 38 4.10 4.40 -19.30
N GLU A 39 4.86 3.34 -19.09
CA GLU A 39 6.27 3.42 -18.72
C GLU A 39 7.18 3.13 -19.93
N PRO A 40 8.32 3.84 -20.07
CA PRO A 40 9.18 3.79 -21.26
C PRO A 40 9.91 2.45 -21.51
N HIS A 41 9.82 1.47 -20.61
CA HIS A 41 10.46 0.16 -20.74
C HIS A 41 9.51 -1.01 -20.47
N SER A 42 8.22 -0.75 -20.61
CA SER A 42 7.16 -1.71 -20.37
C SER A 42 6.39 -2.02 -21.66
N TYR A 43 5.81 -3.21 -21.73
CA TYR A 43 4.97 -3.65 -22.85
C TYR A 43 3.57 -3.94 -22.36
N ASP A 44 2.57 -3.33 -22.95
CA ASP A 44 1.19 -3.57 -22.60
C ASP A 44 0.65 -4.77 -23.40
N LEU A 45 0.09 -5.76 -22.72
CA LEU A 45 -0.43 -6.98 -23.33
C LEU A 45 -1.94 -7.07 -23.09
N CYS A 46 -2.69 -7.55 -24.09
CA CYS A 46 -4.05 -8.00 -23.85
C CYS A 46 -4.03 -9.32 -23.06
N GLU A 47 -5.15 -9.66 -22.43
CA GLU A 47 -5.33 -10.89 -21.63
C GLU A 47 -4.79 -12.14 -22.35
N PHE A 48 -5.25 -12.37 -23.59
CA PHE A 48 -4.81 -13.50 -24.43
C PHE A 48 -3.27 -13.57 -24.60
N HIS A 49 -2.61 -12.43 -24.80
CA HIS A 49 -1.16 -12.39 -25.02
C HIS A 49 -0.36 -12.44 -23.72
N ALA A 50 -0.92 -11.94 -22.63
CA ALA A 50 -0.32 -12.06 -21.30
C ALA A 50 -0.30 -13.53 -20.85
N GLU A 51 -1.41 -14.25 -21.02
CA GLU A 51 -1.52 -15.69 -20.70
C GLU A 51 -0.54 -16.55 -21.51
N ARG A 52 -0.48 -16.31 -22.83
CA ARG A 52 0.32 -17.10 -23.78
C ARG A 52 1.76 -16.62 -23.92
N LEU A 53 2.19 -15.65 -23.13
CA LEU A 53 3.55 -15.14 -23.16
C LEU A 53 4.54 -16.28 -22.89
N THR A 54 5.52 -16.41 -23.79
CA THR A 54 6.67 -17.29 -23.61
C THR A 54 7.93 -16.44 -23.49
N VAL A 55 8.84 -16.86 -22.62
CA VAL A 55 10.10 -16.17 -22.36
C VAL A 55 11.30 -16.97 -22.90
N PRO A 56 12.48 -16.34 -23.06
CA PRO A 56 13.68 -17.07 -23.47
C PRO A 56 14.03 -18.22 -22.51
N ARG A 57 14.77 -19.21 -23.01
CA ARG A 57 15.19 -20.33 -22.16
C ARG A 57 16.07 -19.86 -21.01
N GLY A 58 15.83 -20.39 -19.82
CA GLY A 58 16.55 -20.01 -18.60
C GLY A 58 16.04 -18.72 -17.95
N TRP A 59 14.98 -18.12 -18.47
CA TRP A 59 14.33 -16.98 -17.83
C TRP A 59 13.21 -17.41 -16.88
N GLU A 60 13.03 -16.66 -15.80
CA GLU A 60 11.91 -16.80 -14.88
C GLU A 60 10.72 -15.94 -15.32
N VAL A 61 9.50 -16.44 -15.10
CA VAL A 61 8.26 -15.68 -15.31
C VAL A 61 7.57 -15.47 -13.97
N VAL A 62 7.46 -14.21 -13.56
CA VAL A 62 6.71 -13.81 -12.36
C VAL A 62 5.38 -13.21 -12.80
N ARG A 63 4.28 -13.74 -12.30
CA ARG A 63 2.93 -13.24 -12.59
C ARG A 63 2.32 -12.68 -11.31
N HIS A 64 1.98 -11.40 -11.31
CA HIS A 64 1.21 -10.78 -10.24
C HIS A 64 -0.26 -10.80 -10.64
N GLU A 65 -1.00 -11.74 -10.07
CA GLU A 65 -2.46 -11.70 -10.08
C GLU A 65 -2.89 -10.71 -9.00
N ILE A 66 -3.70 -9.71 -9.36
CA ILE A 66 -4.49 -9.02 -8.33
C ILE A 66 -5.67 -9.93 -8.09
N ASP A 67 -5.81 -10.43 -6.87
CA ASP A 67 -7.05 -11.03 -6.41
C ASP A 67 -8.16 -10.00 -6.58
N ALA A 68 -8.93 -10.10 -7.67
CA ALA A 68 -10.05 -9.21 -7.93
C ALA A 68 -11.15 -9.36 -6.86
N ASP A 69 -11.13 -10.48 -6.14
CA ASP A 69 -11.96 -10.77 -4.97
C ASP A 69 -11.48 -10.08 -3.69
N ASP A 70 -10.26 -9.51 -3.67
CA ASP A 70 -9.87 -8.51 -2.66
C ASP A 70 -10.48 -7.15 -3.05
N ALA A 71 -11.81 -7.15 -3.14
CA ALA A 71 -12.59 -5.93 -3.18
C ALA A 71 -12.33 -5.25 -1.84
N GLY A 72 -11.35 -4.35 -1.83
CA GLY A 72 -10.96 -3.60 -0.64
C GLY A 72 -12.15 -2.94 0.07
N PRO A 73 -11.91 -2.31 1.24
CA PRO A 73 -12.96 -1.81 2.12
C PRO A 73 -14.06 -1.06 1.36
N THR A 74 -15.31 -1.41 1.66
CA THR A 74 -16.48 -0.80 1.03
C THR A 74 -16.53 0.71 1.36
N GLY A 75 -17.36 1.46 0.62
CA GLY A 75 -17.53 2.89 0.91
C GLY A 75 -17.97 3.18 2.35
N ASP A 76 -18.74 2.28 2.96
CA ASP A 76 -19.16 2.38 4.36
C ASP A 76 -17.98 2.14 5.32
N ASP A 77 -17.16 1.12 5.05
CA ASP A 77 -15.94 0.85 5.82
C ASP A 77 -14.99 2.05 5.81
N LEU A 78 -14.85 2.71 4.66
CA LEU A 78 -14.02 3.92 4.53
C LEU A 78 -14.59 5.09 5.34
N LEU A 79 -15.91 5.23 5.40
CA LEU A 79 -16.57 6.26 6.21
C LEU A 79 -16.36 5.98 7.71
N ALA A 80 -16.57 4.73 8.13
CA ALA A 80 -16.39 4.27 9.51
C ALA A 80 -14.95 4.49 9.99
N LEU A 81 -13.95 4.19 9.14
CA LEU A 81 -12.54 4.47 9.43
C LEU A 81 -12.27 5.97 9.56
N ALA A 82 -12.84 6.81 8.69
CA ALA A 82 -12.68 8.25 8.77
C ALA A 82 -13.27 8.84 10.07
N ASP A 83 -14.41 8.31 10.52
CA ASP A 83 -15.01 8.66 11.80
C ASP A 83 -14.17 8.21 12.99
N ALA A 84 -13.67 6.97 12.97
CA ALA A 84 -12.80 6.45 14.00
C ALA A 84 -11.51 7.27 14.15
N VAL A 85 -10.90 7.69 13.02
CA VAL A 85 -9.71 8.57 13.03
C VAL A 85 -10.04 9.95 13.61
N ARG A 86 -11.20 10.54 13.28
CA ARG A 86 -11.65 11.81 13.88
C ARG A 86 -11.81 11.70 15.38
N GLU A 87 -12.40 10.61 15.86
CA GLU A 87 -12.60 10.41 17.29
C GLU A 87 -11.27 10.18 18.02
N ALA A 88 -10.38 9.37 17.46
CA ALA A 88 -9.05 9.15 18.01
C ALA A 88 -8.17 10.42 18.04
N ALA A 89 -8.37 11.32 17.08
CA ALA A 89 -7.66 12.60 17.01
C ALA A 89 -8.27 13.70 17.91
N ARG A 90 -9.39 13.42 18.59
CA ARG A 90 -10.01 14.37 19.52
C ARG A 90 -9.03 14.65 20.67
N PRO A 91 -8.65 15.92 20.94
CA PRO A 91 -7.78 16.22 22.06
C PRO A 91 -8.47 15.80 23.35
N GLU A 92 -7.77 14.98 24.14
CA GLU A 92 -8.25 14.66 25.49
C GLU A 92 -8.43 15.97 26.25
N PRO A 93 -9.56 16.14 26.96
CA PRO A 93 -9.71 17.27 27.84
C PRO A 93 -8.53 17.30 28.81
N PRO A 94 -8.02 18.49 29.18
CA PRO A 94 -6.94 18.60 30.13
C PRO A 94 -7.30 17.78 31.37
N ARG A 95 -6.50 16.75 31.64
CA ARG A 95 -6.65 15.95 32.84
C ARG A 95 -6.31 16.87 34.00
N ASP A 96 -7.28 17.15 34.87
CA ASP A 96 -7.01 17.90 36.08
C ASP A 96 -5.91 17.16 36.87
N PRO A 97 -4.85 17.85 37.33
CA PRO A 97 -3.76 17.25 38.11
C PRO A 97 -4.19 16.95 39.56
N ALA A 98 -5.43 16.49 39.75
CA ALA A 98 -6.02 16.17 41.04
C ALA A 98 -6.54 14.72 41.13
N ASP A 99 -6.53 13.96 40.04
CA ASP A 99 -6.83 12.52 40.03
C ASP A 99 -5.61 11.66 39.67
N ASP A 100 -4.42 12.15 39.98
CA ASP A 100 -3.25 11.35 40.25
C ASP A 100 -3.33 10.81 41.68
N GLY A 101 -4.29 9.90 41.91
CA GLY A 101 -4.34 8.96 43.03
C GLY A 101 -3.70 9.50 44.30
N SER A 102 -4.43 10.37 45.02
CA SER A 102 -4.10 10.79 46.38
C SER A 102 -4.26 9.62 47.37
N GLY A 103 -3.48 8.58 47.18
CA GLY A 103 -3.13 7.58 48.19
C GLY A 103 -1.87 8.04 48.92
N THR A 104 -2.04 8.90 49.92
CA THR A 104 -1.15 9.09 51.09
C THR A 104 0.34 8.77 50.89
N ARG A 105 1.12 9.67 50.28
CA ARG A 105 2.58 9.70 50.52
C ARG A 105 2.86 10.40 51.85
N ARG A 106 2.93 9.59 52.91
CA ARG A 106 3.44 9.98 54.23
C ARG A 106 4.88 10.49 54.10
N GLY A 107 5.06 11.80 54.11
CA GLY A 107 6.36 12.44 54.21
C GLY A 107 7.02 12.20 55.56
N HIS A 108 8.29 11.76 55.55
CA HIS A 108 9.21 11.91 56.68
C HIS A 108 10.66 11.95 56.17
N LEU A 109 11.10 13.10 55.66
CA LEU A 109 12.52 13.43 55.71
C LEU A 109 12.64 14.96 55.73
N ARG A 110 13.07 15.52 56.87
CA ARG A 110 13.52 16.91 56.98
C ARG A 110 15.04 16.89 56.95
N VAL A 111 15.63 17.64 56.01
CA VAL A 111 17.07 17.92 55.95
C VAL A 111 17.34 19.17 56.79
N LEU A 112 18.34 19.12 57.67
CA LEU A 112 18.81 20.27 58.45
C LEU A 112 19.84 21.07 57.64
N PRO A 113 19.81 22.41 57.64
CA PRO A 113 20.86 23.22 57.05
C PRO A 113 22.12 23.20 57.95
N ASN A 114 23.28 22.96 57.34
CA ASN A 114 24.57 23.13 57.99
C ASN A 114 24.91 24.63 58.07
N LEU A 115 25.20 25.13 59.27
CA LEU A 115 25.85 26.43 59.47
C LEU A 115 27.40 26.27 59.38
N PRO A 116 28.14 27.33 59.00
CA PRO A 116 29.57 27.25 58.68
C PRO A 116 30.47 27.04 59.89
#